data_AF-A0A5C5RDB6-F1
#
_entry.id   AF-A0A5C5RDB6-F1
#
_cell.length_a   1.000
_cell.length_b   1.000
_cell.length_c   1.000
_cell.angle_alpha   90.00
_cell.angle_beta   90.00
_cell.angle_gamma   90.00
#
_symmetry.space_group_name_H-M   'P 1'
#
loop_
_entity.id
_entity.type
_entity.pdbx_description
1 polymer ?
#
loop_
_entity_poly.entity_id
_entity_poly.type
_entity_poly.pdbx_seq_one_letter_code
_entity_poly.pdbx_strand_id
1 'polypeptide(L)' 'MKMTFRWFGEGFDPIPLQYIKQIPGMSGIMGVLDQYAAGEVWEKSEIARLVDQAHAAGL' A
#
# COMPACT_ATOMS: atom_id res chain seq x y z
N MET A 1 -14.56 9.78 8.86
CA MET A 1 -14.44 8.35 8.50
C MET A 1 -13.29 8.23 7.51
N LYS A 2 -12.39 7.24 7.65
CA LYS A 2 -11.27 7.03 6.70
C LYS A 2 -11.65 5.93 5.73
N MET A 3 -11.71 6.25 4.44
CA MET A 3 -11.91 5.24 3.40
C MET A 3 -10.58 4.72 2.90
N THR A 4 -10.42 3.40 2.87
CA THR A 4 -9.17 2.74 2.51
C THR A 4 -9.40 1.65 1.47
N PHE A 5 -8.41 1.42 0.62
CA PHE A 5 -8.40 0.35 -0.39
C PHE A 5 -7.38 -0.71 -0.01
N ARG A 6 -7.72 -2.01 -0.08
CA ARG A 6 -6.73 -3.07 0.13
C ARG A 6 -5.83 -3.19 -1.10
N TRP A 7 -4.52 -3.02 -0.94
CA TRP A 7 -3.56 -3.02 -2.03
C TRP A 7 -2.41 -3.97 -1.73
N PHE A 8 -2.06 -4.83 -2.69
CA PHE A 8 -1.06 -5.89 -2.47
C PHE A 8 0.39 -5.46 -2.65
N GLY A 9 0.63 -4.22 -3.09
CA GLY A 9 1.97 -3.69 -3.30
C GLY A 9 2.39 -3.71 -4.76
N GLU A 10 3.39 -2.90 -5.07
CA GLU A 10 3.96 -2.80 -6.41
C GLU A 10 4.56 -4.15 -6.83
N GLY A 11 4.19 -4.63 -8.02
CA GLY A 11 4.61 -5.93 -8.54
C GLY A 11 3.74 -7.12 -8.10
N PHE A 12 2.92 -6.95 -7.06
CA PHE A 12 1.97 -7.96 -6.58
C PHE A 12 0.53 -7.63 -6.95
N ASP A 13 0.20 -6.34 -7.04
CA ASP A 13 -1.09 -5.83 -7.49
C ASP A 13 -0.97 -5.19 -8.88
N PRO A 14 -1.78 -5.60 -9.88
CA PRO A 14 -1.77 -4.96 -11.19
C PRO A 14 -2.42 -3.56 -11.17
N ILE A 15 -3.09 -3.16 -10.08
CA ILE A 15 -3.75 -1.86 -9.95
C ILE A 15 -2.75 -0.82 -9.41
N PRO A 16 -2.40 0.23 -10.19
CA PRO A 16 -1.54 1.31 -9.72
C PRO A 16 -2.21 2.19 -8.65
N LEU A 17 -1.44 2.71 -7.70
CA LEU A 17 -1.93 3.63 -6.66
C LEU A 17 -2.64 4.86 -7.22
N GLN A 18 -2.21 5.34 -8.39
CA GLN A 18 -2.79 6.48 -9.09
C GLN A 18 -4.25 6.22 -9.48
N TYR A 19 -4.61 4.97 -9.78
CA TYR A 19 -6.00 4.59 -10.07
C TYR A 19 -6.82 4.52 -8.79
N ILE A 20 -6.23 3.98 -7.71
CA ILE A 20 -6.88 3.97 -6.39
C ILE A 20 -7.19 5.39 -5.91
N LYS A 21 -6.28 6.34 -6.16
CA LYS A 21 -6.46 7.74 -5.78
C LYS A 21 -7.64 8.43 -6.48
N GLN A 22 -8.08 7.93 -7.63
CA GLN A 22 -9.23 8.48 -8.35
C GLN A 22 -10.57 8.15 -7.68
N ILE A 23 -10.61 7.17 -6.75
CA ILE A 23 -11.83 6.81 -6.02
C ILE A 23 -12.24 7.98 -5.10
N PRO A 24 -13.46 8.53 -5.24
CA PRO A 24 -13.92 9.64 -4.41
C PRO A 24 -13.85 9.33 -2.92
N GLY A 25 -13.23 10.24 -2.14
CA GLY A 25 -13.10 10.10 -0.69
C GLY A 25 -12.04 9.10 -0.22
N MET A 26 -11.24 8.53 -1.14
CA MET A 26 -10.15 7.63 -0.78
C MET A 26 -9.04 8.38 -0.02
N SER A 27 -8.67 7.84 1.14
CA SER A 27 -7.79 8.48 2.12
C SER A 27 -6.60 7.61 2.55
N GLY A 28 -6.41 6.47 1.89
CA GLY A 28 -5.30 5.58 2.18
C GLY A 28 -5.48 4.18 1.64
N ILE A 29 -4.49 3.34 1.95
CA ILE A 29 -4.49 1.92 1.62
C ILE A 29 -4.37 1.06 2.87
N MET A 30 -4.82 -0.18 2.76
CA MET A 30 -4.43 -1.27 3.66
C MET A 30 -3.46 -2.18 2.88
N GLY A 31 -2.16 -2.00 3.14
CA GLY A 31 -1.09 -2.70 2.44
C GLY A 31 -0.67 -4.01 3.10
N VAL A 32 0.10 -4.81 2.35
CA VAL A 32 0.77 -6.04 2.82
C VAL A 32 2.16 -6.14 2.17
N LEU A 33 3.11 -6.79 2.84
CA LEU A 33 4.42 -7.12 2.28
C LEU A 33 4.46 -8.62 1.96
N ASP A 34 3.93 -8.99 0.79
CA ASP A 34 3.72 -10.39 0.38
C ASP A 34 5.02 -11.13 0.02
N GLN A 35 6.16 -10.43 -0.03
CA GLN A 35 7.48 -11.03 -0.25
C GLN A 35 8.00 -11.83 0.95
N TYR A 36 7.38 -11.72 2.13
CA TYR A 36 7.80 -12.38 3.35
C TYR A 36 6.98 -13.62 3.64
N ALA A 37 7.63 -14.71 4.04
CA ALA A 37 6.96 -15.91 4.50
C ALA A 37 6.36 -15.71 5.91
N ALA A 38 5.43 -16.59 6.29
CA ALA A 38 4.80 -16.55 7.60
C ALA A 38 5.85 -16.73 8.72
N GLY A 39 5.88 -15.79 9.66
CA GLY A 39 6.84 -15.78 10.77
C GLY A 39 8.14 -15.01 10.49
N GLU A 40 8.35 -14.54 9.26
CA GLU A 40 9.49 -13.67 8.96
C GLU A 40 9.27 -12.24 9.48
N VAL A 41 10.36 -11.62 9.91
CA VAL A 41 10.36 -10.24 10.38
C VAL A 41 10.29 -9.31 9.18
N TRP A 42 9.32 -8.39 9.20
CA TRP A 42 9.27 -7.30 8.24
C TRP A 42 10.26 -6.21 8.65
N GLU A 43 11.20 -5.92 7.76
CA GLU A 43 12.17 -4.87 8.00
C GLU A 43 11.50 -3.50 8.02
N LYS A 44 11.91 -2.65 8.97
CA LYS A 44 11.33 -1.29 9.11
C LYS A 44 11.50 -0.47 7.84
N SER A 45 12.57 -0.68 7.08
CA SER A 45 12.82 -0.02 5.81
C SER A 45 11.80 -0.40 4.74
N GLU A 46 11.37 -1.67 4.68
CA GLU A 46 10.35 -2.10 3.71
C GLU A 46 8.97 -1.56 4.07
N ILE A 47 8.66 -1.51 5.37
CA ILE A 47 7.43 -0.86 5.86
C ILE A 47 7.45 0.62 5.49
N ALA A 48 8.56 1.32 5.73
CA ALA A 48 8.72 2.74 5.38
C ALA A 48 8.57 2.97 3.88
N ARG A 49 9.18 2.11 3.05
CA ARG A 49 9.08 2.18 1.59
C ARG A 49 7.64 2.10 1.11
N LEU A 50 6.85 1.16 1.64
CA LEU A 50 5.43 1.03 1.31
C LEU A 50 4.61 2.25 1.73
N VAL A 51 4.89 2.78 2.93
CA VAL A 51 4.24 4.00 3.43
C VAL A 51 4.58 5.21 2.57
N ASP A 52 5.84 5.37 2.18
CA ASP A 52 6.30 6.46 1.33
C ASP A 52 5.68 6.39 -0.08
N GLN A 53 5.49 5.19 -0.62
CA GLN A 53 4.78 4.99 -1.89
C GLN A 53 3.33 5.46 -1.82
N ALA A 54 2.61 5.11 -0.75
CA ALA A 54 1.23 5.57 -0.54
C ALA A 54 1.17 7.10 -0.43
N HIS A 55 2.02 7.69 0.42
CA HIS A 55 2.09 9.14 0.59
C HIS A 55 2.45 9.88 -0.69
N ALA A 56 3.40 9.34 -1.48
CA ALA A 56 3.78 9.91 -2.78
C ALA A 56 2.61 9.89 -3.79
N ALA A 57 1.71 8.92 -3.69
CA ALA A 57 0.47 8.86 -4.48
C ALA A 57 -0.67 9.74 -3.93
N GLY A 58 -0.45 10.46 -2.81
CA GLY A 58 -1.46 11.28 -2.15
C GLY A 58 -2.56 10.47 -1.46
N LEU A 59 -2.24 9.23 -1.09
CA LEU A 59 -3.07 8.31 -0.31
C LEU A 59 -2.59 8.27 1.15
#